data_AF-A0A8B5WEG4-F1
#
_entry.id   AF-A0A8B5WEG4-F1
#
_cell.length_a   1.000
_cell.length_b   1.000
_cell.length_c   1.000
_cell.angle_alpha   90.00
_cell.angle_beta   90.00
_cell.angle_gamma   90.00
#
_symmetry.space_group_name_H-M   'P 1'
#
loop_
_entity.id
_entity.type
_entity.pdbx_description
1 polymer ?
#
loop_
_entity_poly.entity_id
_entity_poly.type
_entity_poly.pdbx_seq_one_letter_code
_entity_poly.pdbx_strand_id
1 'polypeptide(L)'
;MNDFTQDTAPLPLEPPLDAEEARVLGCLIEKEGATPENYPLTQNATVTACNQKTSRSPVMKLDPGRVGQTLRKLEQRGLVKSDFGARATRYAHKANAALELTPAQRALVGLLLLRGPQTMAELYARSERLHRFDDLDDVRYNLDRLASRDAPLVLCIGRAPGQREDRYMHRLCGAVDADLLQRQDTSPPPSGADSDVNLRLEALETRIARLEQALGLEPAAEEPSDQDDAAE
;
A
#
# COMPACT_ATOMS: atom_id res chain seq x y z
N MET A 1 -30.95 6.67 0.95
CA MET A 1 -30.66 5.86 -0.24
C MET A 1 -29.20 6.12 -0.57
N ASN A 2 -28.29 5.37 0.05
CA ASN A 2 -26.86 5.55 -0.21
C ASN A 2 -26.51 4.69 -1.41
N ASP A 3 -26.37 5.33 -2.56
CA ASP A 3 -25.87 4.75 -3.79
C ASP A 3 -24.34 4.63 -3.67
N PHE A 4 -23.87 3.73 -2.80
CA PHE A 4 -22.48 3.23 -2.86
C PHE A 4 -22.42 2.24 -4.02
N THR A 5 -22.68 2.77 -5.22
CA THR A 5 -22.66 2.05 -6.48
C THR A 5 -21.33 1.33 -6.59
N GLN A 6 -21.36 0.05 -6.94
CA GLN A 6 -20.18 -0.65 -7.45
C GLN A 6 -19.50 0.28 -8.46
N ASP A 7 -18.26 0.67 -8.13
CA ASP A 7 -17.56 1.68 -8.89
C ASP A 7 -17.15 1.10 -10.25
N THR A 8 -17.93 1.47 -11.27
CA THR A 8 -17.78 1.04 -12.66
C THR A 8 -16.84 1.94 -13.47
N ALA A 9 -16.28 3.00 -12.85
CA ALA A 9 -15.36 3.89 -13.52
C ALA A 9 -14.06 3.15 -13.91
N PRO A 10 -13.43 3.48 -15.05
CA PRO A 10 -12.20 2.83 -15.47
C PRO A 10 -11.11 2.98 -14.42
N LEU A 11 -10.26 1.96 -14.30
CA LEU A 11 -9.15 1.98 -13.35
C LEU A 11 -8.05 2.91 -13.86
N PRO A 12 -7.34 3.63 -12.97
CA PRO A 12 -6.28 4.53 -13.37
C PRO A 12 -5.02 3.80 -13.86
N LEU A 13 -4.87 2.52 -13.54
CA LEU A 13 -3.76 1.68 -13.98
C LEU A 13 -4.27 0.29 -14.36
N GLU A 14 -3.83 -0.19 -15.53
CA GLU A 14 -4.06 -1.55 -16.00
C GLU A 14 -2.71 -2.19 -16.38
N PRO A 15 -2.28 -3.26 -15.69
CA PRO A 15 -2.92 -3.86 -14.51
C PRO A 15 -2.84 -2.94 -13.28
N PRO A 16 -3.67 -3.14 -12.24
CA PRO A 16 -3.52 -2.44 -10.96
C PRO A 16 -2.16 -2.69 -10.28
N LEU A 17 -1.81 -1.87 -9.29
CA LEU A 17 -0.65 -2.13 -8.43
C LEU A 17 -0.97 -3.24 -7.43
N ASP A 18 -0.01 -4.13 -7.20
CA ASP A 18 -0.02 -4.99 -6.02
C ASP A 18 0.38 -4.21 -4.75
N ALA A 19 0.23 -4.84 -3.58
CA ALA A 19 0.49 -4.20 -2.30
C ALA A 19 1.98 -3.80 -2.11
N GLU A 20 2.91 -4.56 -2.67
CA GLU A 20 4.35 -4.27 -2.60
C GLU A 20 4.71 -3.12 -3.53
N GLU A 21 4.18 -3.11 -4.76
CA GLU A 21 4.33 -2.04 -5.74
C GLU A 21 3.81 -0.70 -5.19
N ALA A 22 2.62 -0.71 -4.60
CA ALA A 22 2.03 0.45 -3.94
C ALA A 22 2.90 0.96 -2.79
N ARG A 23 3.41 0.04 -1.95
CA ARG A 23 4.32 0.37 -0.85
C ARG A 23 5.61 1.03 -1.35
N VAL A 24 6.27 0.42 -2.33
CA VAL A 24 7.54 0.91 -2.88
C VAL A 24 7.34 2.28 -3.54
N LEU A 25 6.30 2.44 -4.36
CA LEU A 25 6.00 3.71 -5.01
C LEU A 25 5.68 4.81 -3.98
N GLY A 26 4.85 4.51 -2.98
CA GLY A 26 4.55 5.44 -1.89
C GLY A 26 5.79 5.86 -1.11
N CYS A 27 6.72 4.93 -0.86
CA CYS A 27 7.98 5.24 -0.16
C CYS A 27 8.87 6.18 -0.98
N LEU A 28 8.98 5.96 -2.29
CA LEU A 28 9.74 6.86 -3.16
C LEU A 28 9.13 8.26 -3.17
N ILE A 29 7.80 8.37 -3.26
CA ILE A 29 7.08 9.65 -3.21
C ILE A 29 7.32 10.38 -1.88
N GLU A 30 7.17 9.66 -0.76
CA GLU A 30 7.40 10.23 0.58
C GLU A 30 8.84 10.75 0.72
N LYS A 31 9.84 9.97 0.28
CA LYS A 31 11.25 10.35 0.46
C LYS A 31 11.70 11.46 -0.49
N GLU A 32 11.10 11.61 -1.67
CA GLU A 32 11.35 12.78 -2.53
C GLU A 32 10.98 14.08 -1.79
N GLY A 33 9.81 14.11 -1.15
CA GLY A 33 9.32 15.30 -0.45
C GLY A 33 9.95 15.52 0.93
N ALA A 34 9.96 14.48 1.77
CA ALA A 34 10.32 14.61 3.18
C ALA A 34 11.83 14.58 3.45
N THR A 35 12.63 13.97 2.56
CA THR A 35 14.07 13.79 2.73
C THR A 35 14.80 13.91 1.37
N PRO A 36 14.72 15.07 0.70
CA PRO A 36 15.26 15.26 -0.64
C PRO A 36 16.78 15.04 -0.70
N GLU A 37 17.51 15.25 0.39
CA GLU A 37 18.95 15.03 0.50
C GLU A 37 19.35 13.55 0.35
N ASN A 38 18.41 12.63 0.62
CA ASN A 38 18.62 11.19 0.51
C ASN A 38 18.05 10.61 -0.79
N TYR A 39 17.34 11.42 -1.59
CA TYR A 39 16.69 11.01 -2.83
C TYR A 39 17.55 11.37 -4.06
N PRO A 40 17.62 10.50 -5.11
CA PRO A 40 16.94 9.22 -5.29
C PRO A 40 17.49 8.09 -4.40
N LEU A 41 16.63 7.14 -4.04
CA LEU A 41 16.95 6.09 -3.06
C LEU A 41 17.74 4.94 -3.66
N THR A 42 18.67 4.35 -2.91
CA THR A 42 19.22 3.03 -3.24
C THR A 42 18.20 1.93 -2.89
N GLN A 43 18.36 0.71 -3.42
CA GLN A 43 17.51 -0.43 -3.05
C GLN A 43 17.43 -0.65 -1.53
N ASN A 44 18.57 -0.57 -0.83
CA ASN A 44 18.61 -0.72 0.63
C ASN A 44 17.84 0.40 1.35
N ALA A 45 17.96 1.65 0.90
CA ALA A 45 17.18 2.74 1.46
C ALA A 45 15.67 2.56 1.21
N THR A 46 15.29 2.03 0.05
CA THR A 46 13.90 1.67 -0.26
C THR A 46 13.38 0.56 0.67
N VAL A 47 14.18 -0.48 0.94
CA VAL A 47 13.83 -1.53 1.93
C VAL A 47 13.57 -0.92 3.30
N THR A 48 14.49 -0.08 3.79
CA THR A 48 14.33 0.62 5.07
C THR A 48 13.06 1.48 5.08
N ALA A 49 12.74 2.18 4.00
CA ALA A 49 11.53 2.98 3.89
C ALA A 49 10.25 2.13 3.86
N CYS A 50 10.24 0.98 3.19
CA CYS A 50 9.08 0.10 3.09
C CYS A 50 8.70 -0.51 4.45
N ASN A 51 9.71 -0.79 5.27
CA ASN A 51 9.59 -1.50 6.55
C ASN A 51 9.55 -0.57 7.78
N GLN A 52 9.33 0.73 7.59
CA GLN A 52 9.20 1.67 8.72
C GLN A 52 8.00 1.28 9.60
N LYS A 53 8.19 1.34 10.93
CA LYS A 53 7.11 1.07 11.91
C LYS A 53 6.10 2.22 11.99
N THR A 54 6.54 3.43 11.69
CA THR A 54 5.70 4.62 11.67
C THR A 54 5.31 4.94 10.24
N SER A 55 4.20 5.65 10.07
CA SER A 55 3.77 6.13 8.77
C SER A 55 3.45 5.04 7.74
N ARG A 56 3.20 3.81 8.20
CA ARG A 56 2.82 2.66 7.36
C ARG A 56 1.59 1.99 7.95
N SER A 57 0.61 1.71 7.09
CA SER A 57 -0.54 0.86 7.41
C SER A 57 -0.84 -0.01 6.19
N PRO A 58 -0.65 -1.35 6.27
CA PRO A 58 -0.06 -2.11 7.37
C PRO A 58 1.47 -1.96 7.46
N VAL A 59 2.08 -2.28 8.60
CA VAL A 59 3.54 -2.43 8.68
C VAL A 59 3.95 -3.69 7.90
N MET A 60 4.97 -3.58 7.04
CA MET A 60 5.47 -4.68 6.23
C MET A 60 6.89 -5.07 6.64
N LYS A 61 7.32 -6.27 6.24
CA LYS A 61 8.69 -6.77 6.36
C LYS A 61 9.12 -7.35 5.01
N LEU A 62 9.41 -6.47 4.05
CA LEU A 62 9.90 -6.87 2.74
C LEU A 62 11.40 -7.12 2.81
N ASP A 63 11.86 -8.24 2.25
CA ASP A 63 13.28 -8.52 2.09
C ASP A 63 13.88 -7.74 0.90
N PRO A 64 15.22 -7.61 0.83
CA PRO A 64 15.86 -6.89 -0.26
C PRO A 64 15.56 -7.46 -1.65
N GLY A 65 15.43 -8.79 -1.79
CA GLY A 65 15.13 -9.44 -3.07
C GLY A 65 13.76 -9.05 -3.60
N ARG A 66 12.74 -9.09 -2.75
CA ARG A 66 11.37 -8.63 -3.07
C ARG A 66 11.35 -7.17 -3.49
N VAL A 67 11.95 -6.26 -2.71
CA VAL A 67 12.00 -4.84 -3.08
C VAL A 67 12.73 -4.62 -4.41
N GLY A 68 13.82 -5.34 -4.67
CA GLY A 68 14.54 -5.27 -5.94
C GLY A 68 13.70 -5.74 -7.12
N GLN A 69 12.95 -6.84 -6.97
CA GLN A 69 12.04 -7.33 -8.01
C GLN A 69 10.91 -6.32 -8.28
N THR A 70 10.32 -5.75 -7.22
CA THR A 70 9.24 -4.78 -7.31
C THR A 70 9.69 -3.46 -7.95
N LEU A 71 10.91 -2.98 -7.65
CA LEU A 71 11.50 -1.82 -8.34
C LEU A 71 11.63 -2.05 -9.85
N ARG A 72 12.07 -3.24 -10.28
CA ARG A 72 12.18 -3.60 -11.70
C ARG A 72 10.81 -3.66 -12.38
N LYS A 73 9.79 -4.24 -11.72
CA LYS A 73 8.41 -4.24 -12.23
C LYS A 73 7.90 -2.80 -12.43
N LEU A 74 8.08 -1.95 -11.43
CA LEU A 74 7.67 -0.54 -11.50
C LEU A 74 8.42 0.25 -12.58
N GLU A 75 9.67 -0.09 -12.85
CA GLU A 75 10.44 0.50 -13.95
C GLU A 75 9.90 0.07 -15.32
N GLN A 76 9.59 -1.21 -15.51
CA GLN A 76 8.93 -1.70 -16.73
C GLN A 76 7.57 -1.03 -16.97
N ARG A 77 6.85 -0.70 -15.88
CA ARG A 77 5.59 0.05 -15.90
C ARG A 77 5.77 1.56 -16.09
N GLY A 78 7.00 2.06 -16.17
CA GLY A 78 7.31 3.48 -16.32
C GLY A 78 7.00 4.35 -15.09
N LEU A 79 6.72 3.74 -13.93
CA LEU A 79 6.40 4.39 -12.67
C LEU A 79 7.64 4.72 -11.82
N VAL A 80 8.77 4.07 -12.12
CA VAL A 80 10.07 4.30 -11.50
C VAL A 80 11.13 4.45 -12.61
N LYS A 81 12.19 5.20 -12.34
CA LYS A 81 13.42 5.22 -13.14
C LYS A 81 14.60 4.81 -12.26
N SER A 82 15.49 4.00 -12.81
CA SER A 82 16.82 3.79 -12.24
C SER A 82 17.84 4.76 -12.85
N ASP A 83 18.82 5.14 -12.04
CA ASP A 83 20.03 5.84 -12.45
C ASP A 83 21.24 5.04 -11.97
N PHE A 84 22.10 4.66 -12.92
CA PHE A 84 23.27 3.82 -12.68
C PHE A 84 24.46 4.71 -12.30
N GLY A 85 24.61 4.94 -11.00
CA GLY A 85 25.80 5.60 -10.47
C GLY A 85 26.97 4.63 -10.28
N ALA A 86 28.19 5.17 -10.22
CA ALA A 86 29.42 4.39 -10.03
C ALA A 86 29.45 3.56 -8.73
N ARG A 87 28.74 4.00 -7.69
CA ARG A 87 28.70 3.31 -6.37
C ARG A 87 27.49 2.41 -6.19
N ALA A 88 26.33 2.82 -6.71
CA ALA A 88 25.07 2.10 -6.54
C ALA A 88 24.03 2.63 -7.52
N THR A 89 23.14 1.75 -7.96
CA THR A 89 21.90 2.12 -8.65
C THR A 89 20.96 2.84 -7.69
N ARG A 90 20.43 3.98 -8.13
CA ARG A 90 19.43 4.76 -7.40
C ARG A 90 18.11 4.79 -8.16
N TYR A 91 17.00 4.93 -7.43
CA TYR A 91 15.65 4.83 -7.95
C TYR A 91 14.86 6.09 -7.59
N ALA A 92 14.19 6.66 -8.59
CA ALA A 92 13.27 7.78 -8.45
C ALA A 92 11.90 7.38 -8.99
N HIS A 93 10.82 7.86 -8.37
CA HIS A 93 9.49 7.69 -8.95
C HIS A 93 9.31 8.59 -10.18
N LYS A 94 8.38 8.17 -11.05
CA LYS A 94 7.87 8.93 -12.19
C LYS A 94 6.37 9.23 -12.06
N ALA A 95 5.80 9.07 -10.86
CA ALA A 95 4.38 9.26 -10.59
C ALA A 95 3.80 10.57 -11.14
N ASN A 96 4.53 11.69 -11.08
CA ASN A 96 4.05 12.97 -11.63
C ASN A 96 3.73 12.89 -13.12
N ALA A 97 4.63 12.31 -13.90
CA ALA A 97 4.46 12.20 -15.35
C ALA A 97 3.53 11.03 -15.72
N ALA A 98 3.66 9.90 -15.01
CA ALA A 98 2.90 8.69 -15.33
C ALA A 98 1.41 8.79 -14.94
N LEU A 99 1.07 9.56 -13.90
CA LEU A 99 -0.29 9.74 -13.40
C LEU A 99 -0.79 11.19 -13.54
N GLU A 100 -0.03 12.04 -14.24
CA GLU A 100 -0.35 13.46 -14.46
C GLU A 100 -0.69 14.20 -13.15
N LEU A 101 0.19 14.09 -12.16
CA LEU A 101 -0.02 14.64 -10.82
C LEU A 101 0.72 15.96 -10.62
N THR A 102 0.04 16.93 -10.01
CA THR A 102 0.70 18.10 -9.41
C THR A 102 1.46 17.69 -8.13
N PRO A 103 2.38 18.52 -7.61
CA PRO A 103 3.04 18.23 -6.32
C PRO A 103 2.08 18.03 -5.15
N ALA A 104 1.02 18.84 -5.08
CA ALA A 104 -0.03 18.71 -4.08
C ALA A 104 -0.75 17.36 -4.18
N GLN A 105 -1.20 17.00 -5.38
CA GLN A 105 -1.88 15.73 -5.63
C GLN A 105 -0.97 14.52 -5.39
N ARG A 106 0.31 14.60 -5.76
CA ARG A 106 1.31 13.57 -5.48
C ARG A 106 1.41 13.32 -3.97
N ALA A 107 1.47 14.36 -3.15
CA ALA A 107 1.55 14.21 -1.70
C ALA A 107 0.36 13.43 -1.14
N LEU A 108 -0.86 13.77 -1.56
CA LEU A 108 -2.08 13.08 -1.13
C LEU A 108 -2.09 11.60 -1.56
N VAL A 109 -1.79 11.33 -2.83
CA VAL A 109 -1.73 9.95 -3.35
C VAL A 109 -0.65 9.14 -2.62
N GLY A 110 0.54 9.71 -2.38
CA GLY A 110 1.60 9.06 -1.63
C GLY A 110 1.20 8.70 -0.20
N LEU A 111 0.48 9.60 0.49
CA LEU A 111 -0.05 9.32 1.83
C LEU A 111 -1.09 8.20 1.82
N LEU A 112 -2.00 8.20 0.85
CA LEU A 112 -3.02 7.16 0.71
C LEU A 112 -2.39 5.79 0.41
N LEU A 113 -1.37 5.73 -0.45
CA LEU A 113 -0.63 4.49 -0.75
C LEU A 113 0.06 3.90 0.50
N LEU A 114 0.53 4.76 1.41
CA LEU A 114 1.30 4.33 2.58
C LEU A 114 0.45 3.98 3.80
N ARG A 115 -0.73 4.60 3.93
CA ARG A 115 -1.56 4.50 5.13
C ARG A 115 -3.02 4.09 4.87
N GLY A 116 -3.42 3.87 3.62
CA GLY A 116 -4.79 3.50 3.26
C GLY A 116 -5.77 4.66 3.47
N PRO A 117 -7.04 4.36 3.81
CA PRO A 117 -8.09 5.36 3.92
C PRO A 117 -7.84 6.40 5.02
N GLN A 118 -7.95 7.68 4.69
CA GLN A 118 -7.65 8.79 5.61
C GLN A 118 -8.68 9.92 5.51
N THR A 119 -8.90 10.65 6.61
CA THR A 119 -9.73 11.87 6.57
C THR A 119 -8.96 13.04 5.96
N MET A 120 -9.69 14.08 5.55
CA MET A 120 -9.09 15.31 5.03
C MET A 120 -8.17 15.99 6.07
N ALA A 121 -8.55 16.01 7.35
CA ALA A 121 -7.74 16.56 8.42
C ALA A 121 -6.44 15.78 8.63
N GLU A 122 -6.50 14.45 8.55
CA GLU A 122 -5.30 13.61 8.61
C GLU A 122 -4.37 13.85 7.43
N LEU A 123 -4.91 13.94 6.22
CA LEU A 123 -4.13 14.21 5.00
C LEU A 123 -3.44 15.57 5.11
N TYR A 124 -4.16 16.61 5.53
CA TYR A 124 -3.59 17.94 5.76
C TYR A 124 -2.41 17.88 6.75
N ALA A 125 -2.62 17.35 7.95
CA ALA A 125 -1.58 17.27 8.98
C ALA A 125 -0.37 16.41 8.55
N ARG A 126 -0.60 15.29 7.85
CA ARG A 126 0.47 14.36 7.46
C ARG A 126 1.23 14.79 6.20
N SER A 127 0.67 15.71 5.43
CA SER A 127 1.27 16.20 4.18
C SER A 127 2.31 17.29 4.39
N GLU A 128 2.40 17.91 5.58
CA GLU A 128 3.22 19.11 5.85
C GLU A 128 4.66 19.03 5.32
N ARG A 129 5.32 17.86 5.44
CA ARG A 129 6.70 17.64 4.95
C ARG A 129 6.80 17.24 3.48
N LEU A 130 5.70 16.84 2.84
CA LEU A 130 5.64 16.44 1.43
C LEU A 130 5.19 17.62 0.55
N HIS A 131 4.15 18.33 1.00
CA HIS A 131 3.60 19.51 0.37
C HIS A 131 2.82 20.31 1.42
N ARG A 132 3.08 21.62 1.50
CA ARG A 132 2.37 22.49 2.43
C ARG A 132 1.12 23.06 1.74
N PHE A 133 -0.04 22.52 2.09
CA PHE A 133 -1.33 23.09 1.72
C PHE A 133 -1.61 24.35 2.53
N ASP A 134 -2.40 25.27 1.95
CA ASP A 134 -2.77 26.51 2.62
C ASP A 134 -3.80 26.27 3.74
N ASP A 135 -4.80 25.44 3.47
CA ASP A 135 -5.86 25.06 4.40
C ASP A 135 -6.52 23.72 4.01
N LEU A 136 -7.60 23.35 4.71
CA LEU A 136 -8.38 22.15 4.41
C LEU A 136 -9.16 22.26 3.09
N ASP A 137 -9.53 23.47 2.66
CA ASP A 137 -10.26 23.66 1.40
C ASP A 137 -9.35 23.41 0.19
N ASP A 138 -8.05 23.73 0.29
CA ASP A 138 -7.04 23.37 -0.72
C ASP A 138 -6.84 21.85 -0.82
N VAL A 139 -6.84 21.14 0.31
CA VAL A 139 -6.81 19.66 0.31
C VAL A 139 -8.07 19.10 -0.36
N ARG A 140 -9.25 19.62 -0.01
CA ARG A 140 -10.53 19.22 -0.64
C ARG A 140 -10.49 19.45 -2.15
N TYR A 141 -10.05 20.63 -2.58
CA TYR A 141 -9.94 20.98 -3.99
C TYR A 141 -9.08 19.97 -4.76
N ASN A 142 -7.92 19.59 -4.20
CA ASN A 142 -7.04 18.60 -4.84
C ASN A 142 -7.64 17.18 -4.84
N LEU A 143 -8.34 16.77 -3.78
CA LEU A 143 -9.06 15.49 -3.73
C LEU A 143 -10.20 15.43 -4.75
N ASP A 144 -11.00 16.49 -4.85
CA ASP A 144 -12.11 16.57 -5.82
C ASP A 144 -11.58 16.52 -7.25
N ARG A 145 -10.44 17.15 -7.53
CA ARG A 145 -9.77 17.08 -8.84
C ARG A 145 -9.24 15.69 -9.16
N LEU A 146 -8.81 14.91 -8.16
CA LEU A 146 -8.40 13.51 -8.34
C LEU A 146 -9.59 12.57 -8.53
N ALA A 147 -10.72 12.87 -7.89
CA ALA A 147 -11.96 12.10 -7.99
C ALA A 147 -12.74 12.38 -9.29
N SER A 148 -12.63 13.59 -9.83
CA SER A 148 -13.38 14.03 -11.03
C SER A 148 -12.73 13.68 -12.36
N ARG A 149 -11.68 12.83 -12.38
CA ARG A 149 -11.02 12.39 -13.61
C ARG A 149 -11.85 11.30 -14.29
N ASP A 150 -11.68 11.13 -15.60
CA ASP A 150 -12.32 10.02 -16.35
C ASP A 150 -11.98 8.65 -15.75
N ALA A 151 -10.71 8.47 -15.37
CA ALA A 151 -10.25 7.40 -14.50
C ALA A 151 -9.88 7.99 -13.13
N PRO A 152 -10.82 8.00 -12.15
CA PRO A 152 -10.57 8.56 -10.84
C PRO A 152 -9.35 7.91 -10.19
N LEU A 153 -8.54 8.72 -9.50
CA LEU A 153 -7.38 8.23 -8.75
C LEU A 153 -7.69 8.04 -7.26
N VAL A 154 -8.71 8.74 -6.78
CA VAL A 154 -9.15 8.75 -5.38
C VAL A 154 -10.67 8.70 -5.33
N LEU A 155 -11.23 8.08 -4.28
CA LEU A 155 -12.65 8.05 -3.98
C LEU A 155 -12.90 8.51 -2.55
N CYS A 156 -14.02 9.19 -2.34
CA CYS A 156 -14.59 9.34 -1.02
C CYS A 156 -15.36 8.05 -0.66
N ILE A 157 -14.91 7.34 0.36
CA ILE A 157 -15.53 6.09 0.85
C ILE A 157 -16.54 6.35 1.99
N GLY A 158 -16.87 7.62 2.23
CA GLY A 158 -17.74 8.03 3.34
C GLY A 158 -17.10 7.88 4.72
N ARG A 159 -17.95 7.93 5.75
CA ARG A 159 -17.54 7.98 7.16
C ARG A 159 -17.40 6.58 7.72
N ALA A 160 -16.41 6.33 8.56
CA ALA A 160 -16.42 5.11 9.37
C ALA A 160 -17.61 5.13 10.36
N PRO A 161 -18.13 3.98 10.82
CA PRO A 161 -19.18 3.95 11.83
C PRO A 161 -18.69 4.62 13.12
N GLY A 162 -19.46 5.61 13.60
CA GLY A 162 -19.08 6.44 14.75
C GLY A 162 -18.17 7.63 14.44
N GLN A 163 -17.69 7.78 13.21
CA GLN A 163 -16.91 8.95 12.78
C GLN A 163 -17.78 10.02 12.12
N ARG A 164 -17.36 11.28 12.26
CA ARG A 164 -18.08 12.45 11.73
C ARG A 164 -17.54 12.94 10.38
N GLU A 165 -16.32 12.51 10.02
CA GLU A 165 -15.61 12.94 8.83
C GLU A 165 -15.58 11.86 7.76
N ASP A 166 -15.67 12.30 6.50
CA ASP A 166 -15.52 11.42 5.34
C ASP A 166 -14.05 11.06 5.12
N ARG A 167 -13.82 9.87 4.54
CA ARG A 167 -12.49 9.34 4.27
C ARG A 167 -12.29 9.12 2.79
N TYR A 168 -11.03 9.20 2.39
CA TYR A 168 -10.60 9.08 1.01
C TYR A 168 -9.67 7.90 0.84
N MET A 169 -9.77 7.18 -0.27
CA MET A 169 -8.92 6.04 -0.62
C MET A 169 -8.46 6.11 -2.08
N HIS A 170 -7.24 5.70 -2.37
CA HIS A 170 -6.73 5.66 -3.75
C HIS A 170 -7.31 4.47 -4.53
N ARG A 171 -7.33 4.56 -5.86
CA ARG A 171 -7.79 3.47 -6.77
C ARG A 171 -6.65 2.77 -7.53
N LEU A 172 -5.40 3.10 -7.21
CA LEU A 172 -4.22 2.55 -7.91
C LEU A 172 -4.02 1.03 -7.71
N CYS A 173 -4.62 0.43 -6.67
CA CYS A 173 -4.59 -1.03 -6.42
C CYS A 173 -5.86 -1.75 -6.89
N GLY A 174 -6.66 -1.12 -7.76
CA GLY A 174 -7.87 -1.71 -8.32
C GLY A 174 -9.14 -1.10 -7.75
N ALA A 175 -10.26 -1.81 -7.96
CA ALA A 175 -11.57 -1.37 -7.50
C ALA A 175 -11.60 -1.30 -5.96
N VAL A 176 -12.18 -0.22 -5.45
CA VAL A 176 -12.30 0.03 -4.01
C VAL A 176 -13.71 -0.35 -3.59
N ASP A 177 -13.81 -1.38 -2.74
CA ASP A 177 -15.06 -1.71 -2.08
C ASP A 177 -15.17 -0.93 -0.77
N ALA A 178 -15.95 0.15 -0.80
CA ALA A 178 -16.15 1.05 0.34
C ALA A 178 -16.77 0.31 1.54
N ASP A 179 -17.68 -0.64 1.31
CA ASP A 179 -18.35 -1.40 2.37
C ASP A 179 -17.38 -2.33 3.09
N LEU A 180 -16.47 -2.99 2.34
CA LEU A 180 -15.44 -3.85 2.92
C LEU A 180 -14.45 -3.06 3.79
N LEU A 181 -13.98 -1.90 3.30
CA LEU A 181 -13.08 -1.03 4.05
C LEU A 181 -13.75 -0.50 5.33
N GLN A 182 -15.02 -0.13 5.24
CA GLN A 182 -15.77 0.35 6.39
C GLN A 182 -15.92 -0.73 7.48
N ARG A 183 -16.07 -2.01 7.10
CA ARG A 183 -16.11 -3.15 8.04
C ARG A 183 -14.75 -3.44 8.68
N GLN A 184 -13.66 -3.29 7.93
CA GLN A 184 -12.30 -3.51 8.46
C GLN A 184 -11.96 -2.55 9.60
N ASP A 185 -12.39 -1.29 9.54
CA ASP A 185 -12.14 -0.30 10.59
C ASP A 185 -13.01 -0.48 11.85
N THR A 186 -14.19 -1.10 11.72
CA THR A 186 -15.03 -1.42 12.89
C THR A 186 -14.56 -2.65 13.67
N SER A 187 -13.64 -3.42 13.09
CA SER A 187 -13.04 -4.54 13.78
C SER A 187 -11.98 -3.98 14.74
N PRO A 188 -12.04 -4.26 16.06
CA PRO A 188 -10.97 -3.83 16.96
C PRO A 188 -9.63 -4.30 16.41
N PRO A 189 -8.52 -3.54 16.62
CA PRO A 189 -7.20 -4.01 16.24
C PRO A 189 -7.06 -5.40 16.83
N PRO A 190 -6.72 -6.42 16.02
CA PRO A 190 -6.73 -7.77 16.51
C PRO A 190 -5.60 -7.87 17.54
N SER A 191 -5.95 -7.75 18.82
CA SER A 191 -5.12 -8.08 19.98
C SER A 191 -4.93 -9.61 20.10
N GLY A 192 -4.86 -10.26 18.94
CA GLY A 192 -4.90 -11.69 18.66
C GLY A 192 -4.87 -11.96 17.15
N ALA A 193 -4.31 -11.06 16.32
CA ALA A 193 -4.23 -11.25 14.87
C ALA A 193 -3.50 -12.54 14.52
N ASP A 194 -2.41 -12.79 15.24
CA ASP A 194 -1.68 -14.04 15.13
C ASP A 194 -2.55 -15.22 15.54
N SER A 195 -3.40 -15.10 16.57
CA SER A 195 -4.31 -16.19 16.96
C SER A 195 -5.45 -16.44 15.95
N ASP A 196 -6.07 -15.42 15.38
CA ASP A 196 -7.16 -15.60 14.39
C ASP A 196 -6.61 -16.05 13.02
N VAL A 197 -5.41 -15.58 12.65
CA VAL A 197 -4.70 -16.06 11.46
C VAL A 197 -4.22 -17.50 11.67
N ASN A 198 -3.65 -17.85 12.84
CA ASN A 198 -3.25 -19.22 13.17
C ASN A 198 -4.45 -20.16 13.23
N LEU A 199 -5.58 -19.74 13.82
CA LEU A 199 -6.82 -20.52 13.83
C LEU A 199 -7.36 -20.78 12.42
N ARG A 200 -7.29 -19.77 11.54
CA ARG A 200 -7.69 -19.94 10.13
C ARG A 200 -6.70 -20.81 9.36
N LEU A 201 -5.41 -20.71 9.66
CA LEU A 201 -4.37 -21.54 9.06
C LEU A 201 -4.57 -23.02 9.45
N GLU A 202 -4.74 -23.32 10.74
CA GLU A 202 -5.03 -24.66 11.25
C GLU A 202 -6.33 -25.24 10.65
N ALA A 203 -7.37 -24.42 10.52
CA ALA A 203 -8.63 -24.83 9.90
C ALA A 203 -8.47 -25.15 8.41
N LEU A 204 -7.64 -24.38 7.70
CA LEU A 204 -7.33 -24.60 6.29
C LEU A 204 -6.44 -25.84 6.11
N GLU A 205 -5.41 -26.03 6.93
CA GLU A 205 -4.55 -27.22 6.95
C GLU A 205 -5.38 -28.48 7.19
N THR A 206 -6.28 -28.45 8.17
CA THR A 206 -7.20 -29.57 8.43
C THR A 206 -8.12 -29.84 7.23
N ARG A 207 -8.58 -28.79 6.55
CA ARG A 207 -9.44 -28.92 5.36
C ARG A 207 -8.67 -29.48 4.18
N ILE A 208 -7.43 -29.06 3.99
CA ILE A 208 -6.51 -29.55 2.95
C ILE A 208 -6.21 -31.02 3.21
N ALA A 209 -5.78 -31.39 4.42
CA ALA A 209 -5.51 -32.79 4.79
C ALA A 209 -6.73 -33.70 4.53
N ARG A 210 -7.94 -33.22 4.83
CA ARG A 210 -9.18 -33.96 4.54
C ARG A 210 -9.45 -34.10 3.04
N LEU A 211 -9.15 -33.08 2.25
CA LEU A 211 -9.32 -33.10 0.79
C LEU A 211 -8.26 -33.97 0.12
N GLU A 212 -7.00 -33.91 0.58
CA GLU A 212 -5.90 -34.75 0.12
C GLU A 212 -6.20 -36.23 0.38
N GLN A 213 -6.69 -36.56 1.59
CA GLN A 213 -7.12 -37.92 1.93
C GLN A 213 -8.30 -38.39 1.05
N ALA A 214 -9.27 -37.52 0.76
CA ALA A 214 -10.40 -37.85 -0.13
C ALA A 214 -9.98 -38.05 -1.59
N LEU A 215 -8.88 -37.42 -2.02
CA LEU A 215 -8.34 -37.47 -3.38
C LEU A 215 -7.22 -38.51 -3.54
N GLY A 216 -6.80 -39.19 -2.45
CA GLY A 216 -5.72 -40.17 -2.48
C GLY A 216 -4.33 -39.56 -2.73
N LEU A 217 -4.16 -38.27 -2.41
CA LEU A 217 -2.88 -37.57 -2.46
C LEU A 217 -2.15 -37.85 -1.13
N GLU A 218 -0.93 -38.38 -1.19
CA GLU A 218 -0.12 -38.55 0.03
C GLU A 218 0.36 -37.17 0.53
N PRO A 219 0.37 -36.95 1.86
CA PRO A 219 0.88 -35.70 2.41
C PRO A 219 2.36 -35.55 2.06
N ALA A 220 2.78 -34.35 1.66
CA ALA A 220 4.19 -34.03 1.49
C ALA A 220 4.91 -34.31 2.82
N ALA A 221 5.89 -35.22 2.80
CA ALA A 221 6.69 -35.55 3.96
C ALA A 221 7.28 -34.27 4.57
N GLU A 222 7.02 -34.03 5.86
CA GLU A 222 7.72 -33.02 6.64
C GLU A 222 9.22 -33.32 6.56
N GLU A 223 9.99 -32.44 5.90
CA GLU A 223 11.44 -32.46 6.04
C GLU A 223 11.76 -32.22 7.53
N PRO A 224 12.54 -33.10 8.18
CA PRO A 224 12.88 -32.93 9.58
C PRO A 224 13.62 -31.60 9.73
N SER A 225 13.06 -30.72 10.57
CA SER A 225 13.72 -29.51 11.02
C SER A 225 14.98 -29.91 11.78
N ASP A 226 16.16 -29.56 11.25
CA ASP A 226 17.41 -29.58 11.98
C ASP A 226 17.32 -28.64 13.20
N GLN A 227 16.87 -29.20 14.32
CA GLN A 227 17.09 -28.69 15.67
C GLN A 227 17.70 -29.83 16.47
N ASP A 228 19.03 -29.93 16.41
CA ASP A 228 19.89 -30.27 17.55
C ASP A 228 21.33 -30.43 17.04
N ASP A 229 22.16 -29.38 17.18
CA ASP A 229 23.57 -29.55 17.51
C ASP A 229 24.21 -28.20 17.89
N ALA A 230 24.23 -27.95 19.20
CA ALA A 230 25.38 -27.35 19.90
C ALA A 230 25.10 -27.44 21.41
N ALA A 231 25.39 -28.61 21.96
CA ALA A 231 25.65 -28.78 23.38
C ALA A 231 27.03 -28.19 23.74
N GLU A 232 27.13 -27.79 25.01
CA GLU A 232 28.32 -27.54 25.85
C GLU A 232 28.72 -26.06 26.09
#